data_AF-A0AAU9UL02-F1
#
_entry.id   AF-A0AAU9UL02-F1
#
_cell.length_a   1.000
_cell.length_b   1.000
_cell.length_c   1.000
_cell.angle_alpha   90.00
_cell.angle_beta   90.00
_cell.angle_gamma   90.00
#
_symmetry.space_group_name_H-M   'P 1'
#
loop_
_entity.id
_entity.type
_entity.pdbx_description
1 polymer ?
#
loop_
_entity_poly.entity_id
_entity_poly.type
_entity_poly.pdbx_seq_one_letter_code
_entity_poly.pdbx_strand_id
1 'polypeptide(L)'
;MSCLLRVTSRVQLARSLSITRRYSVQPFVYSDEVRDAKADGKPIVALESTIITHGMPYPRNLETALEVEDIIRRQGATPATIAILKGQLTIGLTQEKIQYLAKARGVIKTSRRDIAAVVAAKRDGATTVAGTIIASELADIPVFVTGGIGGVHREGEDTLDVSADLTELGRSKTLVVCSGVKSILDIGRTLEYLETQGVTVCSFGESEEFPAFYTTRSGYKAPFCVQNSSQAAQILMAAHRLQLSSGILVAVPIPDEHAMDGNLIETVIKNALVEANNQGIRGKEVTPFLLAAVSAATGGASLAANIALIKNNAKVGADIAVQFQKLRNASNAGNALNIGSSKSSGKFTTNSSRQFHTTCRARGSSSNDHVVKNDTTADVLVVGGANVDKTYRLTEERVQTARCALVGFYNSITLEIDEHHSKSQWTYQQNCYLNFYHQLKFVYAYPLLLHYACQLRVHCDCG
;
A
#
# COMPACT_ATOMS: atom_id res chain seq x y z
N MET A 1 57.08 34.15 -14.52
CA MET A 1 56.13 34.38 -13.41
C MET A 1 54.89 35.00 -13.99
N SER A 2 53.84 34.20 -14.11
CA SER A 2 52.59 34.52 -14.80
C SER A 2 51.49 34.62 -13.76
N CYS A 3 50.69 35.69 -13.75
CA CYS A 3 49.39 35.67 -13.08
C CYS A 3 48.44 36.70 -13.73
N LEU A 4 47.70 36.25 -14.74
CA LEU A 4 46.51 36.91 -15.26
C LEU A 4 45.31 36.29 -14.56
N LEU A 5 44.62 37.08 -13.73
CA LEU A 5 43.36 36.71 -13.08
C LEU A 5 42.22 36.77 -14.11
N ARG A 6 41.82 35.60 -14.64
CA ARG A 6 40.52 35.39 -15.27
C ARG A 6 39.54 34.90 -14.21
N VAL A 7 38.59 35.75 -13.84
CA VAL A 7 37.40 35.35 -13.08
C VAL A 7 36.42 34.73 -14.08
N THR A 8 36.25 33.41 -14.03
CA THR A 8 35.15 32.71 -14.70
C THR A 8 34.13 32.29 -13.66
N SER A 9 32.90 32.78 -13.84
CA SER A 9 31.71 32.46 -13.08
C SER A 9 31.40 30.95 -13.18
N ARG A 10 31.54 30.23 -12.06
CA ARG A 10 31.01 28.86 -11.92
C ARG A 10 29.51 28.94 -11.61
N VAL A 11 28.69 28.66 -12.61
CA VAL A 11 27.28 28.30 -12.43
C VAL A 11 27.27 26.94 -11.71
N GLN A 12 26.95 26.93 -10.42
CA GLN A 12 26.65 25.69 -9.69
C GLN A 12 25.23 25.26 -10.06
N LEU A 13 25.15 24.24 -10.92
CA LEU A 13 23.92 23.50 -11.16
C LEU A 13 23.53 22.79 -9.85
N ALA A 14 22.57 23.34 -9.10
CA ALA A 14 21.98 22.68 -7.96
C ALA A 14 21.19 21.46 -8.46
N ARG A 15 21.84 20.30 -8.52
CA ARG A 15 21.15 19.01 -8.63
C ARG A 15 20.29 18.85 -7.39
N SER A 16 18.98 18.78 -7.58
CA SER A 16 18.01 18.29 -6.60
C SER A 16 18.49 16.93 -6.06
N LEU A 17 19.15 16.95 -4.92
CA LEU A 17 19.52 15.76 -4.17
C LEU A 17 18.25 15.28 -3.47
N SER A 18 17.52 14.37 -4.12
CA SER A 18 16.62 13.48 -3.40
C SER A 18 17.48 12.70 -2.40
N ILE A 19 17.41 13.05 -1.12
CA ILE A 19 18.11 12.33 -0.06
C ILE A 19 17.44 10.97 0.10
N THR A 20 17.83 10.01 -0.74
CA THR A 20 17.57 8.60 -0.48
C THR A 20 18.54 8.20 0.62
N ARG A 21 18.05 8.11 1.86
CA ARG A 21 18.81 7.63 3.01
C ARG A 21 19.19 6.17 2.73
N ARG A 22 20.33 5.94 2.08
CA ARG A 22 20.88 4.59 1.85
C ARG A 22 21.27 4.03 3.22
N TYR A 23 20.50 3.08 3.73
CA TYR A 23 20.98 2.21 4.80
C TYR A 23 22.28 1.57 4.29
N SER A 24 23.36 1.67 5.07
CA SER A 24 24.69 1.16 4.71
C SER A 24 24.74 -0.37 4.59
N VAL A 25 23.70 -1.07 5.06
CA VAL A 25 23.46 -2.50 4.87
C VAL A 25 22.00 -2.69 4.46
N GLN A 26 21.74 -3.41 3.36
CA GLN A 26 20.36 -3.76 3.01
C GLN A 26 19.78 -4.67 4.11
N PRO A 27 18.57 -4.39 4.62
CA PRO A 27 17.97 -5.15 5.73
C PRO A 27 17.49 -6.55 5.30
N PHE A 28 17.77 -6.97 4.06
CA PHE A 28 17.40 -8.24 3.46
C PHE A 28 18.51 -8.74 2.54
N VAL A 29 18.45 -10.02 2.16
CA VAL A 29 19.35 -10.64 1.18
C VAL A 29 18.55 -11.28 0.06
N TYR A 30 19.12 -11.34 -1.14
CA TYR A 30 18.56 -12.07 -2.28
C TYR A 30 19.17 -13.48 -2.37
N SER A 31 18.43 -14.43 -2.94
CA SER A 31 19.07 -15.59 -3.58
C SER A 31 19.88 -15.14 -4.81
N ASP A 32 20.79 -16.01 -5.26
CA ASP A 32 21.57 -15.74 -6.48
C ASP A 32 20.64 -15.57 -7.69
N GLU A 33 19.64 -16.46 -7.85
CA GLU A 33 18.65 -16.40 -8.94
C GLU A 33 17.90 -15.06 -8.98
N VAL A 34 17.41 -14.56 -7.83
CA VAL A 34 16.68 -13.29 -7.76
C VAL A 34 17.60 -12.09 -7.99
N ARG A 35 18.83 -12.14 -7.46
CA ARG A 35 19.84 -11.09 -7.68
C ARG A 35 20.16 -10.95 -9.18
N ASP A 36 20.38 -12.08 -9.85
CA ASP A 36 20.71 -12.11 -11.27
C ASP A 36 19.51 -11.67 -12.12
N ALA A 37 18.29 -12.12 -11.78
CA ALA A 37 17.06 -11.66 -12.41
C ALA A 37 16.88 -10.13 -12.30
N LYS A 38 17.20 -9.55 -11.14
CA LYS A 38 17.17 -8.09 -10.96
C LYS A 38 18.22 -7.37 -11.80
N ALA A 39 19.45 -7.90 -11.85
CA ALA A 39 20.52 -7.32 -12.66
C ALA A 39 20.15 -7.32 -14.15
N ASP A 40 19.51 -8.38 -14.61
CA ASP A 40 19.07 -8.56 -16.00
C ASP A 40 17.75 -7.84 -16.34
N GLY A 41 17.06 -7.26 -15.35
CA GLY A 41 15.73 -6.68 -15.54
C GLY A 41 14.66 -7.70 -15.93
N LYS A 42 14.81 -8.95 -15.48
CA LYS A 42 13.84 -10.04 -15.68
C LYS A 42 12.64 -9.87 -14.73
N PRO A 43 11.44 -10.29 -15.14
CA PRO A 43 10.26 -10.24 -14.28
C PRO A 43 10.43 -11.19 -13.09
N ILE A 44 10.06 -10.71 -11.89
CA ILE A 44 10.13 -11.46 -10.64
C ILE A 44 8.73 -11.50 -10.02
N VAL A 45 8.36 -12.66 -9.47
CA VAL A 45 7.09 -12.87 -8.76
C VAL A 45 7.39 -13.28 -7.32
N ALA A 46 6.92 -12.49 -6.36
CA ALA A 46 7.02 -12.83 -4.94
C ALA A 46 6.06 -13.97 -4.57
N LEU A 47 6.44 -14.77 -3.58
CA LEU A 47 5.63 -15.82 -2.97
C LEU A 47 5.78 -15.79 -1.44
N GLU A 48 4.71 -16.08 -0.70
CA GLU A 48 4.74 -16.16 0.76
C GLU A 48 5.26 -17.51 1.27
N SER A 49 5.68 -17.57 2.53
CA SER A 49 6.11 -18.83 3.19
C SER A 49 5.13 -19.35 4.25
N THR A 50 4.11 -18.58 4.63
CA THR A 50 3.07 -19.07 5.55
C THR A 50 2.30 -20.24 4.95
N ILE A 51 2.02 -20.23 3.65
CA ILE A 51 1.35 -21.34 2.97
C ILE A 51 2.13 -22.66 3.10
N ILE A 52 3.47 -22.58 3.14
CA ILE A 52 4.37 -23.74 3.26
C ILE A 52 4.37 -24.31 4.68
N THR A 53 4.39 -23.43 5.68
CA THR A 53 4.62 -23.83 7.09
C THR A 53 3.35 -24.02 7.90
N HIS A 54 2.29 -23.29 7.57
CA HIS A 54 1.02 -23.26 8.33
C HIS A 54 -0.21 -23.50 7.43
N GLY A 55 -0.06 -23.41 6.11
CA GLY A 55 -1.19 -23.52 5.18
C GLY A 55 -1.45 -24.93 4.65
N MET A 56 -0.44 -25.79 4.59
CA MET A 56 -0.53 -27.13 4.03
C MET A 56 0.27 -28.15 4.85
N PRO A 57 -0.17 -29.42 4.95
CA PRO A 57 0.58 -30.47 5.63
C PRO A 57 1.76 -30.96 4.77
N TYR A 58 2.80 -31.49 5.44
CA TYR A 58 3.89 -32.21 4.77
C TYR A 58 3.41 -33.59 4.26
N PRO A 59 3.84 -34.06 3.07
CA PRO A 59 4.77 -33.44 2.11
C PRO A 59 4.13 -32.49 1.09
N ARG A 60 2.80 -32.33 1.11
CA ARG A 60 2.07 -31.52 0.12
C ARG A 60 2.49 -30.06 0.12
N ASN A 61 2.89 -29.52 1.27
CA ASN A 61 3.45 -28.16 1.36
C ASN A 61 4.72 -27.96 0.52
N LEU A 62 5.67 -28.90 0.58
CA LEU A 62 6.93 -28.88 -0.16
C LEU A 62 6.67 -29.07 -1.65
N GLU A 63 5.90 -30.10 -2.00
CA GLU A 63 5.55 -30.41 -3.39
C GLU A 63 4.88 -29.20 -4.06
N THR A 64 3.88 -28.62 -3.40
CA THR A 64 3.16 -27.46 -3.92
C THR A 64 4.05 -26.24 -4.06
N ALA A 65 4.92 -25.96 -3.07
CA ALA A 65 5.82 -24.80 -3.14
C ALA A 65 6.77 -24.90 -4.34
N LEU A 66 7.39 -26.07 -4.57
CA LEU A 66 8.29 -26.29 -5.70
C LEU A 66 7.55 -26.24 -7.04
N GLU A 67 6.38 -26.86 -7.13
CA GLU A 67 5.56 -26.84 -8.35
C GLU A 67 5.10 -25.41 -8.72
N VAL A 68 4.78 -24.58 -7.72
CA VAL A 68 4.42 -23.17 -7.91
C VAL A 68 5.61 -22.37 -8.42
N GLU A 69 6.81 -22.55 -7.85
CA GLU A 69 8.02 -21.91 -8.37
C GLU A 69 8.29 -22.33 -9.82
N ASP A 70 8.13 -23.62 -10.15
CA ASP A 70 8.35 -24.13 -11.50
C ASP A 70 7.31 -23.64 -12.51
N ILE A 71 6.06 -23.40 -12.10
CA ILE A 71 5.06 -22.73 -12.95
C ILE A 71 5.53 -21.32 -13.30
N ILE A 72 6.00 -20.55 -12.33
CA ILE A 72 6.49 -19.18 -12.54
C ILE A 72 7.70 -19.17 -13.48
N ARG A 73 8.66 -20.09 -13.27
CA ARG A 73 9.83 -20.27 -14.15
C ARG A 73 9.41 -20.56 -15.59
N ARG A 74 8.46 -21.49 -15.79
CA ARG A 74 7.97 -21.85 -17.14
C ARG A 74 7.25 -20.72 -17.85
N GLN A 75 6.61 -19.81 -17.12
CA GLN A 75 5.99 -18.61 -17.69
C GLN A 75 7.02 -17.49 -18.00
N GLY A 76 8.30 -17.70 -17.69
CA GLY A 76 9.38 -16.75 -18.02
C GLY A 76 9.61 -15.69 -16.95
N ALA A 77 9.17 -15.92 -15.71
CA ALA A 77 9.47 -15.08 -14.55
C ALA A 77 10.31 -15.84 -13.51
N THR A 78 11.00 -15.10 -12.66
CA THR A 78 11.80 -15.66 -11.57
C THR A 78 10.96 -15.68 -10.28
N PRO A 79 10.74 -16.85 -9.65
CA PRO A 79 10.05 -16.91 -8.37
C PRO A 79 10.94 -16.38 -7.24
N ALA A 80 10.32 -15.67 -6.30
CA ALA A 80 10.96 -15.19 -5.10
C ALA A 80 10.13 -15.57 -3.87
N THR A 81 10.24 -16.82 -3.42
CA THR A 81 9.70 -17.22 -2.11
C THR A 81 10.40 -16.44 -1.00
N ILE A 82 9.62 -15.84 -0.10
CA ILE A 82 10.12 -14.92 0.93
C ILE A 82 9.91 -15.49 2.33
N ALA A 83 10.97 -15.52 3.13
CA ALA A 83 10.94 -15.90 4.53
C ALA A 83 11.99 -15.16 5.34
N ILE A 84 11.87 -15.19 6.66
CA ILE A 84 12.93 -14.80 7.59
C ILE A 84 13.62 -16.09 8.05
N LEU A 85 14.91 -16.22 7.79
CA LEU A 85 15.70 -17.38 8.20
C LEU A 85 16.76 -16.94 9.20
N LYS A 86 16.68 -17.42 10.44
CA LYS A 86 17.58 -17.05 11.54
C LYS A 86 17.72 -15.52 11.70
N GLY A 87 16.59 -14.81 11.59
CA GLY A 87 16.51 -13.35 11.62
C GLY A 87 16.88 -12.62 10.33
N GLN A 88 17.28 -13.32 9.27
CA GLN A 88 17.60 -12.69 7.98
C GLN A 88 16.39 -12.73 7.05
N LEU A 89 15.80 -11.56 6.76
CA LEU A 89 14.80 -11.45 5.70
C LEU A 89 15.46 -11.83 4.36
N THR A 90 14.94 -12.88 3.74
CA THR A 90 15.52 -13.51 2.55
C THR A 90 14.50 -13.48 1.42
N ILE A 91 14.89 -12.92 0.28
CA ILE A 91 14.07 -12.75 -0.91
C ILE A 91 14.53 -13.75 -1.97
N GLY A 92 13.70 -14.75 -2.24
CA GLY A 92 14.10 -15.94 -2.99
C GLY A 92 14.73 -16.97 -2.07
N LEU A 93 14.11 -18.15 -1.98
CA LEU A 93 14.65 -19.29 -1.26
C LEU A 93 15.21 -20.29 -2.27
N THR A 94 16.28 -20.99 -1.89
CA THR A 94 16.74 -22.15 -2.64
C THR A 94 15.84 -23.34 -2.32
N GLN A 95 15.87 -24.37 -3.16
CA GLN A 95 15.12 -25.60 -2.94
C GLN A 95 15.41 -26.22 -1.55
N GLU A 96 16.66 -26.17 -1.09
CA GLU A 96 17.06 -26.67 0.24
C GLU A 96 16.42 -25.85 1.36
N LYS A 97 16.32 -24.53 1.20
CA LYS A 97 15.67 -23.64 2.18
C LYS A 97 14.16 -23.85 2.22
N ILE A 98 13.52 -24.11 1.08
CA ILE A 98 12.10 -24.47 1.00
C ILE A 98 11.88 -25.83 1.69
N GLN A 99 12.71 -26.82 1.40
CA GLN A 99 12.65 -28.14 2.02
C GLN A 99 12.85 -28.07 3.54
N TYR A 100 13.77 -27.22 3.99
CA TYR A 100 13.97 -26.92 5.41
C TYR A 100 12.69 -26.37 6.04
N LEU A 101 12.12 -25.29 5.48
CA LEU A 101 10.89 -24.68 6.01
C LEU A 101 9.71 -25.64 6.03
N ALA A 102 9.56 -26.48 5.01
CA ALA A 102 8.45 -27.44 4.91
C ALA A 102 8.43 -28.49 6.04
N LYS A 103 9.59 -28.73 6.68
CA LYS A 103 9.76 -29.69 7.79
C LYS A 103 9.99 -29.00 9.14
N ALA A 104 10.31 -27.71 9.14
CA ALA A 104 10.68 -26.97 10.33
C ALA A 104 9.51 -26.85 11.31
N ARG A 105 9.80 -26.97 12.60
CA ARG A 105 8.85 -26.74 13.70
C ARG A 105 9.18 -25.43 14.41
N GLY A 106 8.18 -24.76 14.97
CA GLY A 106 8.38 -23.53 15.73
C GLY A 106 8.73 -22.30 14.89
N VAL A 107 8.52 -22.37 13.57
CA VAL A 107 8.60 -21.22 12.66
C VAL A 107 7.47 -20.26 12.99
N ILE A 108 7.79 -18.98 13.19
CA ILE A 108 6.79 -17.97 13.58
C ILE A 108 5.99 -17.54 12.34
N LYS A 109 4.67 -17.67 12.36
CA LYS A 109 3.80 -16.98 11.40
C LYS A 109 3.97 -15.47 11.58
N THR A 110 4.56 -14.82 10.59
CA THR A 110 5.08 -13.46 10.69
C THR A 110 4.27 -12.50 9.82
N SER A 111 3.49 -11.63 10.46
CA SER A 111 2.85 -10.47 9.86
C SER A 111 3.66 -9.19 10.15
N ARG A 112 3.18 -8.03 9.71
CA ARG A 112 3.87 -6.74 9.85
C ARG A 112 4.43 -6.49 11.25
N ARG A 113 3.61 -6.69 12.28
CA ARG A 113 3.98 -6.44 13.68
C ARG A 113 5.06 -7.39 14.20
N ASP A 114 5.18 -8.56 13.59
CA ASP A 114 6.05 -9.63 14.05
C ASP A 114 7.46 -9.50 13.46
N ILE A 115 7.61 -8.91 12.25
CA ILE A 115 8.87 -8.86 11.49
C ILE A 115 10.05 -8.40 12.36
N ALA A 116 9.92 -7.25 13.02
CA ALA A 116 11.02 -6.67 13.81
C ALA A 116 11.43 -7.59 14.97
N ALA A 117 10.46 -8.18 15.67
CA ALA A 117 10.73 -9.08 16.78
C ALA A 117 11.39 -10.39 16.31
N VAL A 118 10.94 -10.96 15.19
CA VAL A 118 11.51 -12.19 14.62
C VAL A 118 12.94 -11.96 14.14
N VAL A 119 13.19 -10.85 13.44
CA VAL A 119 14.52 -10.43 12.98
C VAL A 119 15.46 -10.24 14.18
N ALA A 120 15.07 -9.44 15.17
CA ALA A 120 15.89 -9.14 16.34
C ALA A 120 16.21 -10.40 17.17
N ALA A 121 15.24 -11.31 17.31
CA ALA A 121 15.41 -12.57 18.03
C ALA A 121 16.18 -13.63 17.23
N LYS A 122 16.60 -13.35 15.98
CA LYS A 122 17.28 -14.28 15.09
C LYS A 122 16.52 -15.59 14.90
N ARG A 123 15.19 -15.53 14.83
CA ARG A 123 14.30 -16.68 14.67
C ARG A 123 13.89 -16.87 13.21
N ASP A 124 13.40 -18.06 12.91
CA ASP A 124 12.74 -18.33 11.63
C ASP A 124 11.31 -17.81 11.65
N GLY A 125 10.94 -17.12 10.58
CA GLY A 125 9.64 -16.53 10.37
C GLY A 125 9.10 -16.84 8.97
N ALA A 126 7.90 -17.41 8.93
CA ALA A 126 7.16 -17.59 7.70
C ALA A 126 6.33 -16.33 7.44
N THR A 127 6.59 -15.62 6.35
CA THR A 127 5.87 -14.39 6.05
C THR A 127 4.45 -14.70 5.62
N THR A 128 3.50 -13.97 6.19
CA THR A 128 2.10 -13.89 5.72
C THR A 128 2.00 -12.97 4.52
N VAL A 129 0.84 -12.89 3.86
CA VAL A 129 0.53 -11.90 2.82
C VAL A 129 1.02 -10.49 3.19
N ALA A 130 0.63 -9.93 4.34
CA ALA A 130 1.13 -8.64 4.83
C ALA A 130 2.67 -8.57 4.92
N GLY A 131 3.31 -9.61 5.47
CA GLY A 131 4.76 -9.65 5.60
C GLY A 131 5.48 -9.77 4.26
N THR A 132 4.92 -10.52 3.33
CA THR A 132 5.44 -10.68 1.97
C THR A 132 5.28 -9.39 1.17
N ILE A 133 4.16 -8.68 1.29
CA ILE A 133 3.95 -7.35 0.68
C ILE A 133 5.07 -6.38 1.12
N ILE A 134 5.35 -6.29 2.43
CA ILE A 134 6.43 -5.42 2.95
C ILE A 134 7.77 -5.80 2.33
N ALA A 135 8.09 -7.09 2.28
CA ALA A 135 9.34 -7.58 1.71
C ALA A 135 9.44 -7.32 0.20
N SER A 136 8.34 -7.46 -0.54
CA SER A 136 8.24 -7.14 -1.96
C SER A 136 8.47 -5.65 -2.23
N GLU A 137 7.90 -4.75 -1.43
CA GLU A 137 8.14 -3.31 -1.53
C GLU A 137 9.61 -2.95 -1.26
N LEU A 138 10.19 -3.50 -0.18
CA LEU A 138 11.61 -3.31 0.14
C LEU A 138 12.52 -3.80 -0.98
N ALA A 139 12.10 -4.89 -1.64
CA ALA A 139 12.78 -5.50 -2.73
C ALA A 139 12.37 -4.96 -4.10
N ASP A 140 11.52 -3.94 -4.25
CA ASP A 140 11.00 -3.46 -5.55
C ASP A 140 10.57 -4.61 -6.48
N ILE A 141 9.75 -5.54 -5.95
CA ILE A 141 9.11 -6.63 -6.69
C ILE A 141 7.62 -6.29 -6.80
N PRO A 142 7.10 -6.00 -8.00
CA PRO A 142 5.78 -5.38 -8.16
C PRO A 142 4.61 -6.37 -8.16
N VAL A 143 4.87 -7.68 -8.28
CA VAL A 143 3.83 -8.72 -8.37
C VAL A 143 4.06 -9.80 -7.31
N PHE A 144 3.01 -10.12 -6.57
CA PHE A 144 2.98 -11.14 -5.53
C PHE A 144 1.81 -12.11 -5.79
N VAL A 145 2.07 -13.42 -5.66
CA VAL A 145 1.05 -14.47 -5.76
C VAL A 145 0.83 -15.15 -4.41
N THR A 146 -0.44 -15.33 -4.03
CA THR A 146 -0.85 -16.18 -2.90
C THR A 146 -2.10 -17.00 -3.28
N GLY A 147 -2.52 -17.91 -2.41
CA GLY A 147 -3.77 -18.65 -2.58
C GLY A 147 -4.95 -17.71 -2.38
N GLY A 148 -5.01 -17.04 -1.23
CA GLY A 148 -6.11 -16.18 -0.83
C GLY A 148 -5.65 -15.22 0.25
N ILE A 149 -6.07 -13.97 0.21
CA ILE A 149 -5.71 -12.99 1.23
C ILE A 149 -6.49 -13.23 2.53
N GLY A 150 -5.99 -12.72 3.65
CA GLY A 150 -6.82 -12.45 4.82
C GLY A 150 -7.82 -11.33 4.55
N GLY A 151 -8.70 -11.07 5.51
CA GLY A 151 -9.79 -10.11 5.33
C GLY A 151 -10.46 -9.77 6.65
N VAL A 152 -11.65 -9.19 6.56
CA VAL A 152 -12.53 -8.99 7.71
C VAL A 152 -13.11 -10.35 8.07
N HIS A 153 -12.96 -10.77 9.33
CA HIS A 153 -13.59 -12.00 9.80
C HIS A 153 -15.11 -11.84 9.86
N ARG A 154 -15.84 -12.96 9.86
CA ARG A 154 -17.28 -12.95 10.14
C ARG A 154 -17.49 -12.41 11.56
N GLU A 155 -18.49 -11.54 11.74
CA GLU A 155 -18.69 -10.75 12.98
C GLU A 155 -17.54 -9.75 13.25
N GLY A 156 -16.79 -9.37 12.22
CA GLY A 156 -15.70 -8.40 12.30
C GLY A 156 -16.14 -7.00 12.69
N GLU A 157 -17.42 -6.65 12.49
CA GLU A 157 -18.04 -5.41 12.96
C GLU A 157 -18.08 -5.29 14.48
N ASP A 158 -18.19 -6.41 15.20
CA ASP A 158 -18.27 -6.45 16.66
C ASP A 158 -16.90 -6.78 17.29
N THR A 159 -16.18 -7.71 16.66
CA THR A 159 -14.91 -8.24 17.19
C THR A 159 -13.69 -7.41 16.80
N LEU A 160 -13.79 -6.62 15.72
CA LEU A 160 -12.68 -5.94 15.06
C LEU A 160 -11.54 -6.90 14.64
N ASP A 161 -11.84 -8.18 14.43
CA ASP A 161 -10.88 -9.16 13.91
C ASP A 161 -10.71 -8.96 12.39
N VAL A 162 -9.77 -8.07 12.04
CA VAL A 162 -9.47 -7.67 10.67
C VAL A 162 -8.01 -7.99 10.36
N SER A 163 -7.78 -8.71 9.26
CA SER A 163 -6.42 -9.05 8.84
C SER A 163 -5.60 -7.80 8.50
N ALA A 164 -4.36 -7.78 9.00
CA ALA A 164 -3.36 -6.76 8.63
C ALA A 164 -3.05 -6.75 7.12
N ASP A 165 -3.38 -7.83 6.39
CA ASP A 165 -3.23 -7.89 4.93
C ASP A 165 -3.94 -6.72 4.23
N LEU A 166 -5.13 -6.33 4.70
CA LEU A 166 -5.93 -5.27 4.06
C LEU A 166 -5.29 -3.89 4.21
N THR A 167 -4.80 -3.58 5.41
CA THR A 167 -4.08 -2.33 5.65
C THR A 167 -2.75 -2.29 4.90
N GLU A 168 -2.06 -3.43 4.76
CA GLU A 168 -0.81 -3.49 4.01
C GLU A 168 -1.01 -3.36 2.51
N LEU A 169 -2.09 -3.91 1.95
CA LEU A 169 -2.52 -3.61 0.58
C LEU A 169 -2.72 -2.10 0.40
N GLY A 170 -3.35 -1.41 1.35
CA GLY A 170 -3.54 0.05 1.31
C GLY A 170 -2.26 0.89 1.39
N ARG A 171 -1.12 0.29 1.78
CA ARG A 171 0.17 0.98 2.01
C ARG A 171 1.26 0.60 1.02
N SER A 172 0.94 -0.21 0.03
CA SER A 172 1.90 -0.85 -0.87
C SER A 172 1.63 -0.46 -2.32
N LYS A 173 2.58 -0.70 -3.21
CA LYS A 173 2.42 -0.60 -4.67
C LYS A 173 2.36 -1.98 -5.34
N THR A 174 2.40 -3.03 -4.53
CA THR A 174 2.42 -4.41 -4.98
C THR A 174 1.04 -4.80 -5.51
N LEU A 175 1.03 -5.42 -6.69
CA LEU A 175 -0.13 -6.14 -7.22
C LEU A 175 -0.15 -7.55 -6.65
N VAL A 176 -1.23 -7.91 -5.99
CA VAL A 176 -1.45 -9.22 -5.37
C VAL A 176 -2.45 -10.02 -6.20
N VAL A 177 -2.03 -11.20 -6.64
CA VAL A 177 -2.87 -12.18 -7.34
C VAL A 177 -3.27 -13.27 -6.36
N CYS A 178 -4.58 -13.49 -6.22
CA CYS A 178 -5.13 -14.50 -5.31
C CYS A 178 -6.50 -14.97 -5.78
N SER A 179 -7.07 -16.00 -5.16
CA SER A 179 -8.44 -16.46 -5.44
C SER A 179 -9.47 -15.80 -4.54
N GLY A 180 -9.34 -14.48 -4.37
CA GLY A 180 -10.15 -13.68 -3.45
C GLY A 180 -9.68 -13.80 -2.00
N VAL A 181 -10.63 -13.68 -1.07
CA VAL A 181 -10.39 -13.81 0.38
C VAL A 181 -10.67 -15.26 0.80
N LYS A 182 -9.96 -15.77 1.81
CA LYS A 182 -10.19 -17.12 2.33
C LYS A 182 -11.68 -17.30 2.71
N SER A 183 -12.28 -18.44 2.35
CA SER A 183 -13.74 -18.70 2.45
C SER A 183 -14.35 -18.50 3.84
N ILE A 184 -13.53 -18.61 4.88
CA ILE A 184 -13.90 -18.44 6.29
C ILE A 184 -14.19 -16.98 6.68
N LEU A 185 -13.92 -16.03 5.78
CA LEU A 185 -13.99 -14.59 6.02
C LEU A 185 -15.28 -13.98 5.48
N ASP A 186 -15.50 -12.70 5.78
CA ASP A 186 -16.60 -11.91 5.24
C ASP A 186 -16.15 -11.16 3.98
N ILE A 187 -16.68 -11.55 2.83
CA ILE A 187 -16.31 -10.98 1.53
C ILE A 187 -16.80 -9.54 1.39
N GLY A 188 -18.07 -9.29 1.72
CA GLY A 188 -18.69 -7.97 1.58
C GLY A 188 -17.94 -6.93 2.41
N ARG A 189 -17.73 -7.21 3.70
CA ARG A 189 -16.98 -6.31 4.58
C ARG A 189 -15.52 -6.16 4.17
N THR A 190 -14.91 -7.21 3.62
CA THR A 190 -13.54 -7.10 3.11
C THR A 190 -13.46 -6.16 1.90
N LEU A 191 -14.42 -6.21 0.97
CA LEU A 191 -14.47 -5.31 -0.17
C LEU A 191 -14.67 -3.85 0.26
N GLU A 192 -15.59 -3.58 1.20
CA GLU A 192 -15.80 -2.24 1.77
C GLU A 192 -14.54 -1.70 2.48
N TYR A 193 -13.83 -2.57 3.21
CA TYR A 193 -12.59 -2.20 3.86
C TYR A 193 -11.49 -1.89 2.84
N LEU A 194 -11.37 -2.68 1.77
CA LEU A 194 -10.40 -2.46 0.70
C LEU A 194 -10.67 -1.15 -0.06
N GLU A 195 -11.95 -0.83 -0.30
CA GLU A 195 -12.34 0.49 -0.83
C GLU A 195 -11.86 1.61 0.09
N THR A 196 -12.11 1.50 1.40
CA THR A 196 -11.67 2.48 2.40
C THR A 196 -10.14 2.64 2.43
N GLN A 197 -9.39 1.57 2.19
CA GLN A 197 -7.93 1.58 2.09
C GLN A 197 -7.39 2.06 0.72
N GLY A 198 -8.27 2.41 -0.23
CA GLY A 198 -7.89 2.85 -1.57
C GLY A 198 -7.27 1.76 -2.45
N VAL A 199 -7.52 0.48 -2.13
CA VAL A 199 -7.00 -0.67 -2.89
C VAL A 199 -7.83 -0.85 -4.15
N THR A 200 -7.18 -0.94 -5.30
CA THR A 200 -7.87 -1.25 -6.55
C THR A 200 -8.16 -2.74 -6.59
N VAL A 201 -9.44 -3.13 -6.64
CA VAL A 201 -9.84 -4.55 -6.69
C VAL A 201 -10.39 -4.90 -8.06
N CYS A 202 -9.86 -5.97 -8.66
CA CYS A 202 -10.27 -6.48 -9.96
C CYS A 202 -10.62 -7.97 -9.87
N SER A 203 -11.73 -8.40 -10.46
CA SER A 203 -11.90 -9.81 -10.84
C SER A 203 -11.12 -10.11 -12.12
N PHE A 204 -10.66 -11.36 -12.28
CA PHE A 204 -9.94 -11.81 -13.47
C PHE A 204 -10.79 -12.76 -14.32
N GLY A 205 -10.86 -12.50 -15.62
CA GLY A 205 -11.64 -13.26 -16.59
C GLY A 205 -12.84 -12.45 -17.12
N GLU A 206 -13.87 -13.16 -17.56
CA GLU A 206 -15.05 -12.54 -18.22
C GLU A 206 -16.09 -12.00 -17.24
N SER A 207 -16.05 -12.43 -15.98
CA SER A 207 -17.04 -12.09 -14.96
C SER A 207 -16.54 -11.03 -13.99
N GLU A 208 -17.43 -10.12 -13.60
CA GLU A 208 -17.24 -9.19 -12.47
C GLU A 208 -17.36 -9.87 -11.10
N GLU A 209 -17.79 -11.13 -11.06
CA GLU A 209 -17.99 -11.85 -9.82
C GLU A 209 -16.67 -12.04 -9.06
N PHE A 210 -16.66 -11.65 -7.79
CA PHE A 210 -15.52 -11.84 -6.92
C PHE A 210 -15.46 -13.31 -6.47
N PRO A 211 -14.36 -14.04 -6.66
CA PRO A 211 -14.28 -15.44 -6.26
C PRO A 211 -14.21 -15.58 -4.72
N ALA A 212 -14.78 -16.68 -4.20
CA ALA A 212 -14.78 -17.00 -2.77
C ALA A 212 -13.83 -18.16 -2.45
N PHE A 213 -12.60 -18.08 -2.95
CA PHE A 213 -11.53 -19.06 -2.72
C PHE A 213 -11.80 -20.45 -3.32
N TYR A 214 -12.64 -21.25 -2.68
CA TYR A 214 -13.01 -22.60 -3.16
C TYR A 214 -14.11 -22.60 -4.22
N THR A 215 -14.81 -21.47 -4.39
CA THR A 215 -15.88 -21.34 -5.37
C THR A 215 -15.59 -20.19 -6.32
N THR A 216 -16.00 -20.33 -7.57
CA THR A 216 -15.92 -19.25 -8.56
C THR A 216 -16.92 -18.13 -8.30
N ARG A 217 -17.96 -18.42 -7.52
CA ARG A 217 -19.08 -17.54 -7.22
C ARG A 217 -19.21 -17.22 -5.75
N SER A 218 -19.38 -15.95 -5.42
CA SER A 218 -19.54 -15.45 -4.05
C SER A 218 -20.84 -14.68 -3.82
N GLY A 219 -21.52 -14.27 -4.89
CA GLY A 219 -22.61 -13.29 -4.80
C GLY A 219 -22.16 -11.84 -4.64
N TYR A 220 -20.85 -11.57 -4.58
CA TYR A 220 -20.27 -10.23 -4.57
C TYR A 220 -19.56 -9.93 -5.88
N LYS A 221 -19.48 -8.65 -6.24
CA LYS A 221 -18.78 -8.18 -7.44
C LYS A 221 -17.51 -7.41 -7.08
N ALA A 222 -16.48 -7.56 -7.88
CA ALA A 222 -15.34 -6.66 -7.87
C ALA A 222 -15.72 -5.31 -8.53
N PRO A 223 -15.19 -4.17 -8.06
CA PRO A 223 -15.43 -2.86 -8.70
C PRO A 223 -14.91 -2.77 -10.14
N PHE A 224 -13.88 -3.54 -10.48
CA PHE A 224 -13.31 -3.63 -11.83
C PHE A 224 -13.17 -5.09 -12.26
N CYS A 225 -13.07 -5.30 -13.56
CA CYS A 225 -12.84 -6.62 -14.16
C CYS A 225 -11.72 -6.51 -15.20
N VAL A 226 -10.77 -7.45 -15.17
CA VAL A 226 -9.67 -7.55 -16.15
C VAL A 226 -9.77 -8.88 -16.90
N GLN A 227 -9.81 -8.81 -18.22
CA GLN A 227 -10.02 -9.98 -19.07
C GLN A 227 -8.77 -10.85 -19.24
N ASN A 228 -7.59 -10.27 -19.03
CA ASN A 228 -6.32 -10.95 -19.23
C ASN A 228 -5.16 -10.23 -18.51
N SER A 229 -4.02 -10.90 -18.45
CA SER A 229 -2.81 -10.41 -17.78
C SER A 229 -2.25 -9.12 -18.35
N SER A 230 -2.51 -8.80 -19.63
CA SER A 230 -2.08 -7.53 -20.24
C SER A 230 -2.85 -6.35 -19.67
N GLN A 231 -4.17 -6.48 -19.49
CA GLN A 231 -4.98 -5.42 -18.86
C GLN A 231 -4.59 -5.19 -17.40
N ALA A 232 -4.38 -6.27 -16.63
CA ALA A 232 -3.88 -6.15 -15.26
C ALA A 232 -2.51 -5.44 -15.19
N ALA A 233 -1.59 -5.77 -16.10
CA ALA A 233 -0.29 -5.10 -16.19
C ALA A 233 -0.39 -3.62 -16.60
N GLN A 234 -1.39 -3.24 -17.40
CA GLN A 234 -1.67 -1.84 -17.74
C GLN A 234 -2.16 -1.03 -16.54
N ILE A 235 -3.04 -1.62 -15.70
CA ILE A 235 -3.47 -0.98 -14.44
C ILE A 235 -2.27 -0.76 -13.52
N LEU A 236 -1.42 -1.78 -13.36
CA LEU A 236 -0.19 -1.66 -12.57
C LEU A 236 0.74 -0.58 -13.12
N MET A 237 0.93 -0.51 -14.45
CA MET A 237 1.70 0.55 -15.09
C MET A 237 1.10 1.95 -14.87
N ALA A 238 -0.22 2.08 -14.94
CA ALA A 238 -0.90 3.35 -14.67
C ALA A 238 -0.72 3.78 -13.22
N ALA A 239 -0.91 2.87 -12.26
CA ALA A 239 -0.68 3.13 -10.84
C ALA A 239 0.76 3.58 -10.56
N HIS A 240 1.76 2.92 -11.15
CA HIS A 240 3.17 3.32 -11.06
C HIS A 240 3.42 4.72 -11.63
N ARG A 241 2.83 5.07 -12.78
CA ARG A 241 3.00 6.38 -13.43
C ARG A 241 2.35 7.51 -12.63
N LEU A 242 1.20 7.24 -12.02
CA LEU A 242 0.49 8.16 -11.15
C LEU A 242 1.08 8.23 -9.73
N GLN A 243 2.08 7.39 -9.44
CA GLN A 243 2.72 7.30 -8.12
C GLN A 243 1.72 7.00 -6.99
N LEU A 244 0.67 6.23 -7.30
CA LEU A 244 -0.26 5.78 -6.29
C LEU A 244 0.49 4.92 -5.27
N SER A 245 0.10 5.07 -4.00
CA SER A 245 0.71 4.36 -2.86
C SER A 245 -0.30 3.41 -2.22
N SER A 246 -1.13 2.78 -3.06
CA SER A 246 -2.09 1.73 -2.72
C SER A 246 -1.97 0.56 -3.70
N GLY A 247 -2.21 -0.64 -3.20
CA GLY A 247 -2.01 -1.88 -3.91
C GLY A 247 -3.14 -2.18 -4.89
N ILE A 248 -2.92 -3.24 -5.67
CA ILE A 248 -3.92 -3.77 -6.60
C ILE A 248 -4.18 -5.22 -6.21
N LEU A 249 -5.44 -5.61 -6.08
CA LEU A 249 -5.85 -6.99 -5.87
C LEU A 249 -6.47 -7.54 -7.15
N VAL A 250 -5.88 -8.59 -7.72
CA VAL A 250 -6.44 -9.33 -8.87
C VAL A 250 -6.96 -10.67 -8.36
N ALA A 251 -8.28 -10.78 -8.27
CA ALA A 251 -8.98 -11.95 -7.78
C ALA A 251 -9.29 -12.93 -8.93
N VAL A 252 -8.57 -14.06 -8.95
CA VAL A 252 -8.62 -15.09 -9.98
C VAL A 252 -9.51 -16.25 -9.52
N PRO A 253 -10.60 -16.57 -10.24
CA PRO A 253 -11.42 -17.71 -9.88
C PRO A 253 -10.63 -19.02 -9.95
N ILE A 254 -10.95 -19.93 -9.04
CA ILE A 254 -10.48 -21.33 -9.12
C ILE A 254 -10.95 -21.95 -10.44
N PRO A 255 -10.16 -22.82 -11.11
CA PRO A 255 -10.65 -23.54 -12.28
C PRO A 255 -11.92 -24.34 -11.97
N ASP A 256 -12.89 -24.35 -12.89
CA ASP A 256 -14.22 -24.92 -12.67
C ASP A 256 -14.17 -26.41 -12.29
N GLU A 257 -13.22 -27.17 -12.86
CA GLU A 257 -13.01 -28.59 -12.55
C GLU A 257 -12.54 -28.85 -11.11
N HIS A 258 -12.09 -27.81 -10.42
CA HIS A 258 -11.61 -27.85 -9.03
C HIS A 258 -12.50 -27.04 -8.08
N ALA A 259 -13.54 -26.38 -8.59
CA ALA A 259 -14.48 -25.62 -7.78
C ALA A 259 -15.31 -26.55 -6.89
N MET A 260 -15.57 -26.10 -5.66
CA MET A 260 -16.37 -26.83 -4.68
C MET A 260 -17.83 -26.37 -4.68
N ASP A 261 -18.71 -27.13 -4.02
CA ASP A 261 -20.07 -26.68 -3.76
C ASP A 261 -20.08 -25.58 -2.68
N GLY A 262 -20.50 -24.37 -3.06
CA GLY A 262 -20.55 -23.23 -2.15
C GLY A 262 -21.52 -23.41 -0.99
N ASN A 263 -22.64 -24.12 -1.18
CA ASN A 263 -23.60 -24.37 -0.10
C ASN A 263 -23.01 -25.32 0.95
N LEU A 264 -22.28 -26.33 0.50
CA LEU A 264 -21.55 -27.24 1.39
C LEU A 264 -20.51 -26.49 2.21
N ILE A 265 -19.67 -25.68 1.56
CA ILE A 265 -18.62 -24.91 2.22
C ILE A 265 -19.21 -23.93 3.24
N GLU A 266 -20.26 -23.18 2.88
CA GLU A 266 -20.92 -22.26 3.80
C GLU A 266 -21.53 -22.97 5.01
N THR A 267 -22.15 -24.12 4.81
CA THR A 267 -22.74 -24.93 5.89
C THR A 267 -21.66 -25.38 6.87
N VAL A 268 -20.54 -25.89 6.35
CA VAL A 268 -19.41 -26.35 7.18
C VAL A 268 -18.82 -25.18 7.97
N ILE A 269 -18.63 -24.03 7.35
CA ILE A 269 -18.05 -22.85 8.01
C ILE A 269 -18.97 -22.34 9.11
N LYS A 270 -20.29 -22.25 8.86
CA LYS A 270 -21.27 -21.84 9.88
C LYS A 270 -21.24 -22.75 11.10
N ASN A 271 -21.23 -24.06 10.88
CA ASN A 271 -21.15 -25.05 11.97
C ASN A 271 -19.82 -24.93 12.74
N ALA A 272 -18.71 -24.74 12.02
CA ALA A 272 -17.40 -24.58 12.63
C ALA A 272 -17.27 -23.27 13.44
N LEU A 273 -17.93 -22.19 13.05
CA LEU A 273 -17.95 -20.94 13.83
C LEU A 273 -18.70 -21.09 15.14
N VAL A 274 -19.84 -21.78 15.13
CA VAL A 274 -20.59 -22.10 16.35
C VAL A 274 -19.72 -22.92 17.30
N GLU A 275 -19.03 -23.93 16.77
CA GLU A 275 -18.13 -24.77 17.58
C GLU A 275 -16.93 -23.98 18.11
N ALA A 276 -16.31 -23.13 17.30
CA ALA A 276 -15.21 -22.27 17.72
C ALA A 276 -15.62 -21.36 18.88
N ASN A 277 -16.83 -20.80 18.83
CA ASN A 277 -17.36 -19.96 19.89
C ASN A 277 -17.63 -20.76 21.17
N ASN A 278 -18.23 -21.95 21.06
CA ASN A 278 -18.45 -22.85 22.20
C ASN A 278 -17.15 -23.28 22.89
N GLN A 279 -16.07 -23.46 22.11
CA GLN A 279 -14.73 -23.78 22.63
C GLN A 279 -13.91 -22.54 23.05
N GLY A 280 -14.42 -21.33 22.85
CA GLY A 280 -13.72 -20.08 23.20
C GLY A 280 -12.49 -19.78 22.33
N ILE A 281 -12.42 -20.32 21.11
CA ILE A 281 -11.32 -20.10 20.15
C ILE A 281 -11.45 -18.68 19.58
N ARG A 282 -10.39 -17.87 19.69
CA ARG A 282 -10.40 -16.45 19.30
C ARG A 282 -9.12 -16.00 18.60
N GLY A 283 -9.22 -14.91 17.83
CA GLY A 283 -8.12 -14.27 17.13
C GLY A 283 -7.40 -15.20 16.15
N LYS A 284 -6.06 -15.21 16.20
CA LYS A 284 -5.22 -15.92 15.21
C LYS A 284 -5.46 -17.45 15.12
N GLU A 285 -6.07 -18.05 16.14
CA GLU A 285 -6.37 -19.49 16.20
C GLU A 285 -7.69 -19.87 15.48
N VAL A 286 -8.58 -18.89 15.21
CA VAL A 286 -9.86 -19.13 14.51
C VAL A 286 -9.62 -19.63 13.09
N THR A 287 -8.70 -19.00 12.35
CA THR A 287 -8.42 -19.39 10.96
C THR A 287 -7.94 -20.84 10.81
N PRO A 288 -6.91 -21.31 11.54
CA PRO A 288 -6.51 -22.71 11.52
C PRO A 288 -7.65 -23.67 11.89
N PHE A 289 -8.45 -23.32 12.89
CA PHE A 289 -9.58 -24.15 13.32
C PHE A 289 -10.64 -24.32 12.21
N LEU A 290 -11.06 -23.22 11.58
CA LEU A 290 -12.05 -23.26 10.50
C LEU A 290 -11.54 -24.00 9.26
N LEU A 291 -10.26 -23.81 8.90
CA LEU A 291 -9.66 -24.54 7.78
C LEU A 291 -9.55 -26.05 8.07
N ALA A 292 -9.25 -26.44 9.31
CA ALA A 292 -9.25 -27.84 9.72
C ALA A 292 -10.65 -28.46 9.62
N ALA A 293 -11.69 -27.74 10.05
CA ALA A 293 -13.07 -28.18 9.93
C ALA A 293 -13.49 -28.37 8.45
N VAL A 294 -13.14 -27.43 7.58
CA VAL A 294 -13.39 -27.56 6.12
C VAL A 294 -12.62 -28.74 5.53
N SER A 295 -11.36 -28.95 5.92
CA SER A 295 -10.57 -30.10 5.48
C SER A 295 -11.20 -31.43 5.88
N ALA A 296 -11.63 -31.55 7.14
CA ALA A 296 -12.28 -32.74 7.67
C ALA A 296 -13.62 -33.03 6.96
N ALA A 297 -14.46 -32.02 6.80
CA ALA A 297 -15.77 -32.17 6.16
C ALA A 297 -15.69 -32.51 4.66
N THR A 298 -14.59 -32.17 4.01
CA THR A 298 -14.41 -32.35 2.56
C THR A 298 -13.56 -33.57 2.21
N GLY A 299 -13.14 -34.37 3.20
CA GLY A 299 -12.29 -35.55 2.97
C GLY A 299 -10.98 -35.22 2.26
N GLY A 300 -10.46 -34.00 2.42
CA GLY A 300 -9.25 -33.51 1.75
C GLY A 300 -9.48 -32.84 0.38
N ALA A 301 -10.69 -32.79 -0.16
CA ALA A 301 -10.98 -32.10 -1.43
C ALA A 301 -10.65 -30.60 -1.38
N SER A 302 -10.82 -29.95 -0.21
CA SER A 302 -10.42 -28.56 -0.01
C SER A 302 -8.90 -28.32 -0.12
N LEU A 303 -8.07 -29.30 0.24
CA LEU A 303 -6.62 -29.20 0.03
C LEU A 303 -6.29 -29.30 -1.46
N ALA A 304 -6.93 -30.21 -2.19
CA ALA A 304 -6.75 -30.33 -3.65
C ALA A 304 -7.17 -29.03 -4.37
N ALA A 305 -8.33 -28.46 -4.01
CA ALA A 305 -8.78 -27.17 -4.51
C ALA A 305 -7.80 -26.03 -4.17
N ASN A 306 -7.26 -25.99 -2.94
CA ASN A 306 -6.26 -25.01 -2.53
C ASN A 306 -4.95 -25.11 -3.34
N ILE A 307 -4.53 -26.34 -3.69
CA ILE A 307 -3.37 -26.56 -4.56
C ILE A 307 -3.66 -26.13 -5.99
N ALA A 308 -4.85 -26.44 -6.52
CA ALA A 308 -5.25 -26.05 -7.86
C ALA A 308 -5.32 -24.51 -8.03
N LEU A 309 -5.91 -23.82 -7.05
CA LEU A 309 -6.05 -22.37 -7.11
C LEU A 309 -4.69 -21.66 -7.00
N ILE A 310 -3.77 -22.08 -6.12
CA ILE A 310 -2.45 -21.41 -6.03
C ILE A 310 -1.64 -21.60 -7.31
N LYS A 311 -1.74 -22.79 -7.95
CA LYS A 311 -1.12 -23.05 -9.25
C LYS A 311 -1.70 -22.14 -10.34
N ASN A 312 -3.02 -21.96 -10.36
CA ASN A 312 -3.67 -21.06 -11.30
C ASN A 312 -3.22 -19.60 -11.07
N ASN A 313 -3.20 -19.15 -9.82
CA ASN A 313 -2.74 -17.81 -9.45
C ASN A 313 -1.27 -17.58 -9.83
N ALA A 314 -0.42 -18.60 -9.68
CA ALA A 314 1.00 -18.54 -10.07
C ALA A 314 1.17 -18.34 -11.57
N LYS A 315 0.37 -19.04 -12.39
CA LYS A 315 0.35 -18.87 -13.84
C LYS A 315 -0.06 -17.43 -14.22
N VAL A 316 -1.20 -16.96 -13.69
CA VAL A 316 -1.71 -15.62 -13.97
C VAL A 316 -0.74 -14.53 -13.50
N GLY A 317 -0.21 -14.65 -12.27
CA GLY A 317 0.73 -13.68 -11.71
C GLY A 317 2.05 -13.60 -12.47
N ALA A 318 2.58 -14.74 -12.93
CA ALA A 318 3.77 -14.74 -13.79
C ALA A 318 3.50 -14.06 -15.13
N ASP A 319 2.35 -14.33 -15.76
CA ASP A 319 1.97 -13.66 -17.00
C ASP A 319 1.83 -12.14 -16.79
N ILE A 320 1.24 -11.69 -15.69
CA ILE A 320 1.14 -10.26 -15.35
C ILE A 320 2.53 -9.65 -15.19
N ALA A 321 3.43 -10.29 -14.45
CA ALA A 321 4.79 -9.79 -14.23
C ALA A 321 5.57 -9.65 -15.55
N VAL A 322 5.45 -10.64 -16.44
CA VAL A 322 6.08 -10.61 -17.77
C VAL A 322 5.51 -9.47 -18.62
N GLN A 323 4.19 -9.29 -18.66
CA GLN A 323 3.57 -8.20 -19.43
C GLN A 323 3.95 -6.83 -18.85
N PHE A 324 3.98 -6.69 -17.53
CA PHE A 324 4.40 -5.47 -16.87
C PHE A 324 5.85 -5.11 -17.20
N GLN A 325 6.76 -6.09 -17.19
CA GLN A 325 8.16 -5.87 -17.55
C GLN A 325 8.31 -5.44 -19.02
N LYS A 326 7.53 -6.03 -19.94
CA LYS A 326 7.49 -5.59 -21.35
C LYS A 326 7.06 -4.12 -21.47
N LEU A 327 6.03 -3.70 -20.74
CA LEU A 327 5.57 -2.31 -20.72
C LEU A 327 6.63 -1.35 -20.14
N ARG A 328 7.35 -1.77 -19.08
CA ARG A 328 8.47 -0.99 -18.51
C ARG A 328 9.59 -0.80 -19.53
N ASN A 329 10.00 -1.89 -20.19
CA ASN A 329 11.07 -1.85 -21.19
C ASN A 329 10.71 -0.96 -22.38
N ALA A 330 9.47 -1.05 -22.89
CA ALA A 330 8.98 -0.18 -23.97
C ALA A 330 8.96 1.30 -23.56
N SER A 331 8.51 1.61 -22.33
CA SER A 331 8.51 2.98 -21.81
C SER A 331 9.93 3.55 -21.68
N ASN A 332 10.88 2.73 -21.22
CA ASN A 332 12.28 3.13 -21.09
C ASN A 332 12.94 3.37 -22.46
N ALA A 333 12.64 2.55 -23.46
CA ALA A 333 13.14 2.72 -24.83
C ALA A 333 12.58 4.01 -25.48
N GLY A 334 11.30 4.30 -25.30
CA GLY A 334 10.68 5.54 -25.78
C GLY A 334 11.30 6.79 -25.16
N ASN A 335 11.60 6.75 -23.85
CA ASN A 335 12.30 7.85 -23.17
C ASN A 335 13.76 8.00 -23.64
N ALA A 336 14.46 6.89 -23.90
CA ALA A 336 15.83 6.92 -24.44
C ALA A 336 15.90 7.54 -25.84
N LEU A 337 14.91 7.25 -26.71
CA LEU A 337 14.80 7.86 -28.04
C LEU A 337 14.49 9.36 -27.98
N ASN A 338 13.67 9.80 -27.03
CA ASN A 338 13.36 11.21 -26.81
C ASN A 338 14.53 12.02 -26.23
N ILE A 339 15.47 11.37 -25.53
CA ILE A 339 16.70 12.00 -25.03
C ILE A 339 17.78 12.07 -26.14
N GLY A 340 17.63 11.32 -27.24
CA GLY A 340 18.63 11.19 -28.31
C GLY A 340 18.43 12.05 -29.56
N SER A 341 17.30 12.75 -29.74
CA SER A 341 17.03 13.54 -30.96
C SER A 341 17.30 15.03 -30.80
N SER A 342 18.55 15.38 -30.52
CA SER A 342 19.08 16.73 -30.76
C SER A 342 20.54 16.67 -31.20
N LYS A 343 20.78 15.97 -32.30
CA LYS A 343 21.96 16.16 -33.17
C LYS A 343 21.52 16.15 -34.63
N SER A 344 20.75 17.16 -35.03
CA SER A 344 20.73 17.54 -36.44
C SER A 344 21.87 18.51 -36.69
N SER A 345 22.81 18.08 -37.52
CA SER A 345 23.75 18.94 -38.23
C SER A 345 22.98 19.79 -39.25
N GLY A 346 22.30 20.83 -38.77
CA GLY A 346 21.57 21.80 -39.58
C GLY A 346 22.34 23.12 -39.62
N LYS A 347 22.72 23.56 -40.82
CA LYS A 347 23.31 24.88 -41.09
C LYS A 347 22.52 25.98 -40.38
N PHE A 348 23.25 26.84 -39.67
CA PHE A 348 22.77 28.09 -39.11
C PHE A 348 22.13 28.95 -40.22
N THR A 349 20.82 29.18 -40.13
CA THR A 349 20.17 30.33 -40.76
C THR A 349 19.61 31.21 -39.65
N THR A 350 20.23 32.38 -39.51
CA THR A 350 19.81 33.44 -38.60
C THR A 350 18.59 34.13 -39.20
N ASN A 351 17.39 33.76 -38.75
CA ASN A 351 16.21 34.64 -38.58
C ASN A 351 14.95 33.80 -38.38
N SER A 352 14.61 33.53 -37.12
CA SER A 352 13.26 33.15 -36.71
C SER A 352 13.15 33.34 -35.20
N SER A 353 12.59 34.47 -34.78
CA SER A 353 12.14 34.68 -33.40
C SER A 353 10.93 33.78 -33.16
N ARG A 354 11.11 32.72 -32.35
CA ARG A 354 9.98 31.93 -31.86
C ARG A 354 9.24 32.74 -30.80
N GLN A 355 8.08 33.30 -31.17
CA GLN A 355 7.12 33.84 -30.23
C GLN A 355 6.45 32.69 -29.48
N PHE A 356 6.54 32.70 -28.16
CA PHE A 356 5.69 31.87 -27.30
C PHE A 356 4.32 32.54 -27.19
N HIS A 357 3.28 31.84 -27.62
CA HIS A 357 1.89 32.26 -27.42
C HIS A 357 1.54 32.14 -25.92
N THR A 358 1.32 33.28 -25.27
CA THR A 358 0.61 33.36 -23.99
C THR A 358 -0.74 34.01 -24.24
N THR A 359 -1.83 33.24 -24.11
CA THR A 359 -3.19 33.79 -24.16
C THR A 359 -3.63 34.14 -22.74
N CYS A 360 -3.40 35.39 -22.36
CA CYS A 360 -4.15 36.07 -21.30
C CYS A 360 -4.50 37.48 -21.79
N ARG A 361 -5.65 37.57 -22.48
CA ARG A 361 -6.19 38.83 -22.99
C ARG A 361 -6.94 39.52 -21.84
N ALA A 362 -6.27 40.40 -21.11
CA ALA A 362 -6.92 41.32 -20.18
C ALA A 362 -7.69 42.38 -20.97
N ARG A 363 -9.00 42.51 -20.69
CA ARG A 363 -9.82 43.65 -21.10
C ARG A 363 -9.46 44.85 -20.23
N GLY A 364 -9.25 46.01 -20.85
CA GLY A 364 -9.22 47.30 -20.15
C GLY A 364 -8.37 48.33 -20.88
N SER A 365 -9.00 49.19 -21.69
CA SER A 365 -8.40 50.42 -22.19
C SER A 365 -9.23 51.60 -21.69
N SER A 366 -8.66 52.38 -20.78
CA SER A 366 -8.92 53.83 -20.69
C SER A 366 -7.63 54.53 -20.27
N SER A 367 -7.04 55.20 -21.27
CA SER A 367 -6.31 56.48 -21.24
C SER A 367 -5.35 56.83 -20.09
N ASN A 368 -4.14 57.16 -20.54
CA ASN A 368 -3.22 58.23 -20.12
C ASN A 368 -2.17 57.96 -19.02
N ASP A 369 -0.94 58.15 -19.51
CA ASP A 369 0.18 58.86 -18.91
C ASP A 369 1.05 58.24 -17.79
N HIS A 370 2.34 58.52 -18.00
CA HIS A 370 3.47 58.54 -17.09
C HIS A 370 4.32 57.28 -16.88
N VAL A 371 5.54 57.44 -17.40
CA VAL A 371 6.81 56.77 -17.09
C VAL A 371 6.97 56.45 -15.60
N VAL A 372 7.20 55.17 -15.28
CA VAL A 372 8.02 54.75 -14.14
C VAL A 372 8.85 53.54 -14.56
N LYS A 373 10.17 53.70 -14.54
CA LYS A 373 11.12 52.57 -14.52
C LYS A 373 10.87 51.78 -13.24
N ASN A 374 10.68 50.47 -13.33
CA ASN A 374 11.06 49.60 -12.22
C ASN A 374 11.76 48.34 -12.74
N ASP A 375 13.00 48.29 -12.28
CA ASP A 375 13.89 47.16 -12.11
C ASP A 375 13.21 45.99 -11.38
N THR A 376 13.88 44.84 -11.35
CA THR A 376 13.55 43.56 -10.70
C THR A 376 12.87 42.49 -11.58
N THR A 377 13.73 41.75 -12.29
CA THR A 377 13.56 40.31 -12.49
C THR A 377 13.42 39.61 -11.13
N ALA A 378 12.24 39.07 -10.82
CA ALA A 378 12.09 38.12 -9.72
C ALA A 378 11.93 36.71 -10.31
N ASP A 379 12.88 35.83 -10.00
CA ASP A 379 12.75 34.40 -10.20
C ASP A 379 11.61 33.88 -9.32
N VAL A 380 10.60 33.23 -9.93
CA VAL A 380 9.52 32.58 -9.18
C VAL A 380 10.06 31.27 -8.61
N LEU A 381 10.32 31.26 -7.30
CA LEU A 381 10.59 30.06 -6.51
C LEU A 381 9.28 29.47 -5.98
N VAL A 382 8.87 28.32 -6.50
CA VAL A 382 7.78 27.53 -5.91
C VAL A 382 8.37 26.64 -4.81
N VAL A 383 8.14 27.00 -3.55
CA VAL A 383 8.41 26.11 -2.40
C VAL A 383 7.10 25.41 -2.06
N GLY A 384 7.08 24.08 -2.22
CA GLY A 384 5.97 23.25 -1.77
C GLY A 384 5.77 23.38 -0.26
N GLY A 385 4.53 23.59 0.16
CA GLY A 385 4.17 23.63 1.58
C GLY A 385 4.39 22.28 2.23
N ALA A 386 5.16 22.25 3.31
CA ALA A 386 5.18 21.14 4.24
C ALA A 386 4.10 21.38 5.30
N ASN A 387 3.19 20.41 5.50
CA ASN A 387 2.40 20.39 6.73
C ASN A 387 3.34 20.01 7.87
N VAL A 388 3.77 21.00 8.64
CA VAL A 388 4.50 20.79 9.88
C VAL A 388 3.50 20.95 11.01
N ASP A 389 3.07 19.85 11.59
CA ASP A 389 2.31 19.87 12.84
C ASP A 389 3.31 20.21 13.96
N LYS A 390 3.20 21.42 14.52
CA LYS A 390 3.99 21.83 15.69
C LYS A 390 3.07 22.07 16.85
N THR A 391 3.04 21.13 17.79
CA THR A 391 2.44 21.34 19.10
C THR A 391 3.42 22.15 19.96
N TYR A 392 3.08 23.40 20.28
CA TYR A 392 3.83 24.20 21.25
C TYR A 392 3.12 24.15 22.61
N ARG A 393 3.83 23.74 23.66
CA ARG A 393 3.42 24.04 25.04
C ARG A 393 3.96 25.42 25.39
N LEU A 394 3.10 26.42 25.40
CA LEU A 394 3.43 27.74 25.93
C LEU A 394 3.31 27.67 27.45
N THR A 395 4.43 27.43 28.11
CA THR A 395 4.55 27.65 29.55
C THR A 395 5.77 28.54 29.78
N GLU A 396 5.59 29.85 29.64
CA GLU A 396 6.51 30.86 30.21
C GLU A 396 5.92 32.28 30.10
N GLU A 397 6.03 33.04 31.19
CA GLU A 397 5.33 34.32 31.43
C GLU A 397 5.90 35.55 30.69
N ARG A 398 6.86 35.38 29.77
CA ARG A 398 7.47 36.51 29.04
C ARG A 398 7.90 36.14 27.63
N VAL A 399 6.94 35.99 26.72
CA VAL A 399 7.23 36.01 25.27
C VAL A 399 6.79 37.36 24.70
N GLN A 400 7.78 38.15 24.28
CA GLN A 400 7.58 39.38 23.52
C GLN A 400 6.71 39.10 22.29
N THR A 401 5.67 39.91 22.08
CA THR A 401 4.82 39.90 20.89
C THR A 401 5.65 40.22 19.65
N ALA A 402 6.16 39.18 18.97
CA ALA A 402 6.59 39.31 17.59
C ALA A 402 5.34 39.31 16.70
N ARG A 403 5.14 40.37 15.91
CA ARG A 403 4.08 40.44 14.89
C ARG A 403 4.31 39.32 13.88
N CYS A 404 3.50 38.26 13.95
CA CYS A 404 3.43 37.25 12.91
C CYS A 404 2.47 37.77 11.82
N ALA A 405 3.00 38.22 10.69
CA ALA A 405 2.21 38.47 9.49
C ALA A 405 2.08 37.15 8.72
N LEU A 406 0.92 36.51 8.81
CA LEU A 406 0.59 35.33 8.01
C LEU A 406 -0.29 35.77 6.85
N VAL A 407 0.25 35.72 5.63
CA VAL A 407 -0.52 35.85 4.38
C VAL A 407 -0.68 34.44 3.83
N GLY A 408 -1.88 33.87 3.96
CA GLY A 408 -2.21 32.56 3.41
C GLY A 408 -3.71 32.30 3.45
N PHE A 409 -4.29 31.96 2.31
CA PHE A 409 -5.68 31.52 2.18
C PHE A 409 -5.84 30.15 2.86
N TYR A 410 -6.66 30.08 3.91
CA TYR A 410 -7.01 28.83 4.57
C TYR A 410 -8.53 28.71 4.73
N ASN A 411 -9.06 27.54 4.36
CA ASN A 411 -10.30 27.02 4.91
C ASN A 411 -10.00 26.42 6.28
N SER A 412 -10.80 26.83 7.27
CA SER A 412 -10.89 26.34 8.66
C SER A 412 -9.62 26.39 9.52
N ILE A 413 -9.60 27.36 10.44
CA ILE A 413 -8.78 27.35 11.67
C ILE A 413 -9.72 26.96 12.81
N THR A 414 -9.39 25.92 13.59
CA THR A 414 -10.05 25.64 14.87
C THR A 414 -9.19 26.24 15.97
N LEU A 415 -9.63 27.39 16.51
CA LEU A 415 -9.09 27.99 17.73
C LEU A 415 -9.95 27.50 18.89
N GLU A 416 -9.34 26.77 19.83
CA GLU A 416 -9.96 26.46 21.12
C GLU A 416 -9.58 27.59 22.09
N ILE A 417 -10.48 28.54 22.28
CA ILE A 417 -10.35 29.62 23.26
C ILE A 417 -11.18 29.21 24.48
N ASP A 418 -10.50 29.00 25.60
CA ASP A 418 -11.14 28.77 26.89
C ASP A 418 -11.55 30.14 27.47
N GLU A 419 -12.81 30.55 27.27
CA GLU A 419 -13.31 31.85 27.70
C GLU A 419 -14.24 31.71 28.93
N HIS A 420 -13.69 31.95 30.11
CA HIS A 420 -14.44 32.34 31.29
C HIS A 420 -15.06 33.74 31.09
N HIS A 421 -16.37 33.86 31.29
CA HIS A 421 -17.15 35.10 31.23
C HIS A 421 -16.50 36.33 31.90
N SER A 422 -16.44 37.47 31.21
CA SER A 422 -17.33 38.61 31.52
C SER A 422 -17.21 39.81 30.56
N LYS A 423 -18.37 40.27 30.09
CA LYS A 423 -18.81 41.65 29.79
C LYS A 423 -17.81 42.63 29.13
N SER A 424 -18.06 42.95 27.85
CA SER A 424 -18.41 44.33 27.42
C SER A 424 -18.67 44.43 25.91
N GLN A 425 -19.84 45.01 25.59
CA GLN A 425 -20.27 45.72 24.37
C GLN A 425 -19.31 45.77 23.17
N TRP A 426 -19.77 45.42 21.96
CA TRP A 426 -19.60 46.23 20.75
C TRP A 426 -20.68 45.92 19.69
N THR A 427 -20.97 46.96 18.92
CA THR A 427 -22.09 47.26 18.04
C THR A 427 -22.21 46.44 16.75
N TYR A 428 -23.46 46.25 16.34
CA TYR A 428 -23.91 45.70 15.06
C TYR A 428 -23.63 46.67 13.90
N GLN A 429 -22.97 46.23 12.83
CA GLN A 429 -23.16 46.80 11.50
C GLN A 429 -22.97 45.74 10.41
N GLN A 430 -23.91 45.75 9.47
CA GLN A 430 -24.34 44.66 8.61
C GLN A 430 -23.88 44.88 7.16
N ASN A 431 -23.79 43.77 6.38
CA ASN A 431 -23.75 43.61 4.91
C ASN A 431 -22.45 42.93 4.41
N CYS A 432 -22.44 41.87 3.59
CA CYS A 432 -23.46 41.21 2.77
C CYS A 432 -22.96 39.82 2.26
N TYR A 433 -23.89 38.86 2.24
CA TYR A 433 -24.12 37.74 1.29
C TYR A 433 -23.15 36.54 1.06
N LEU A 434 -23.73 35.35 1.34
CA LEU A 434 -23.98 34.17 0.46
C LEU A 434 -23.25 32.83 0.75
N ASN A 435 -24.07 31.86 1.24
CA ASN A 435 -24.12 30.39 1.05
C ASN A 435 -22.92 29.48 1.39
N PHE A 436 -23.12 28.48 2.27
CA PHE A 436 -23.55 27.11 1.88
C PHE A 436 -23.78 26.23 3.13
N TYR A 437 -24.84 25.43 3.08
CA TYR A 437 -25.24 24.43 4.09
C TYR A 437 -24.24 23.27 4.18
N HIS A 438 -23.87 22.87 5.40
CA HIS A 438 -23.53 21.48 5.72
C HIS A 438 -23.85 21.16 7.18
N GLN A 439 -24.79 20.24 7.40
CA GLN A 439 -24.95 19.50 8.65
C GLN A 439 -24.09 18.24 8.56
N LEU A 440 -23.21 18.02 9.55
CA LEU A 440 -22.64 16.70 9.85
C LEU A 440 -22.87 16.42 11.34
N LYS A 441 -23.53 15.29 11.60
CA LYS A 441 -23.83 14.76 12.94
C LYS A 441 -22.61 14.03 13.52
N PHE A 442 -22.43 14.22 14.82
CA PHE A 442 -21.47 13.60 15.72
C PHE A 442 -21.65 12.08 15.90
N VAL A 443 -20.54 11.36 16.18
CA VAL A 443 -20.45 10.19 17.08
C VAL A 443 -19.03 10.17 17.68
N TYR A 444 -18.83 10.70 18.89
CA TYR A 444 -18.71 10.00 20.19
C TYR A 444 -17.59 8.95 20.33
N ALA A 445 -16.59 9.30 21.16
CA ALA A 445 -15.64 8.38 21.78
C ALA A 445 -16.01 8.18 23.27
N TYR A 446 -15.99 6.92 23.72
CA TYR A 446 -16.09 6.47 25.13
C TYR A 446 -14.69 6.01 25.63
N PRO A 447 -14.49 5.76 26.94
CA PRO A 447 -13.38 6.33 27.70
C PRO A 447 -12.49 5.23 28.31
N LEU A 448 -11.34 5.59 28.87
CA LEU A 448 -10.70 4.78 29.90
C LEU A 448 -9.94 5.65 30.89
N LEU A 449 -10.30 5.44 32.16
CA LEU A 449 -9.92 6.16 33.37
C LEU A 449 -8.42 6.09 33.70
N LEU A 450 -7.93 7.12 34.39
CA LEU A 450 -7.11 6.90 35.57
C LEU A 450 -7.35 7.97 36.65
N HIS A 451 -7.61 7.46 37.86
CA HIS A 451 -7.77 8.17 39.13
C HIS A 451 -6.55 9.03 39.49
N TYR A 452 -6.79 10.26 39.96
CA TYR A 452 -6.19 10.79 41.20
C TYR A 452 -7.14 11.85 41.78
N ALA A 453 -7.61 11.61 43.00
CA ALA A 453 -8.36 12.58 43.78
C ALA A 453 -7.41 13.68 44.28
N CYS A 454 -7.76 14.93 44.04
CA CYS A 454 -7.26 16.06 44.82
C CYS A 454 -8.46 16.64 45.59
N GLN A 455 -8.48 16.40 46.90
CA GLN A 455 -9.32 17.13 47.84
C GLN A 455 -8.87 18.59 47.86
N LEU A 456 -9.79 19.53 47.65
CA LEU A 456 -9.74 20.86 48.27
C LEU A 456 -11.18 21.37 48.37
N ARG A 457 -11.72 21.24 49.59
CA ARG A 457 -12.98 21.86 50.02
C ARG A 457 -12.74 23.33 50.34
N VAL A 458 -13.81 24.07 50.09
CA VAL A 458 -14.04 25.50 50.16
C VAL A 458 -13.83 26.08 51.58
N HIS A 459 -13.31 27.30 51.63
CA HIS A 459 -13.22 28.20 52.80
C HIS A 459 -14.58 28.47 53.46
N CYS A 460 -14.61 28.62 54.80
CA CYS A 460 -15.06 29.84 55.48
C CYS A 460 -14.93 29.67 57.01
N ASP A 461 -14.08 30.48 57.62
CA ASP A 461 -14.15 30.82 59.04
C ASP A 461 -15.29 31.83 59.24
N CYS A 462 -16.13 31.59 60.24
CA CYS A 462 -16.85 32.61 61.00
C CYS A 462 -17.37 31.96 62.29
N GLY A 463 -16.79 32.33 63.44
CA GLY A 463 -17.42 32.33 64.77
C GLY A 463 -17.91 31.02 65.34
#